data_AF-A0A9D8IGP9-F1
#
_entry.id   AF-A0A9D8IGP9-F1
#
_cell.length_a   1.000
_cell.length_b   1.000
_cell.length_c   1.000
_cell.angle_alpha   90.00
_cell.angle_beta   90.00
_cell.angle_gamma   90.00
#
_symmetry.space_group_name_H-M   'P 1'
#
loop_
_entity.id
_entity.type
_entity.pdbx_description
1 polymer ?
#
loop_
_entity_poly.entity_id
_entity_poly.type
_entity_poly.pdbx_seq_one_letter_code
_entity_poly.pdbx_strand_id
1 'polypeptide(L)'
;MKSEIYFSLKTPLKIEVRTTIQYWEYLVTLKHPVMKSKENIVKVALQMPDEIRQSKMDKDVFLYYKQFDRLYCVVVRHAGTEGFLITAYPTDKVKEGDVIWTK
;
A
#
# COMPACT_ATOMS: atom_id res chain seq x y z
N MET A 1 4.39 -3.39 -24.20
CA MET A 1 3.68 -2.11 -23.97
C MET A 1 4.04 -1.61 -22.58
N LYS A 2 4.40 -0.33 -22.42
CA LYS A 2 4.57 0.25 -21.07
C LYS A 2 3.18 0.38 -20.45
N SER A 3 2.96 -0.22 -19.28
CA SER A 3 1.72 -0.05 -18.54
C SER A 3 1.59 1.40 -18.08
N GLU A 4 0.45 2.03 -18.36
CA GLU A 4 0.18 3.41 -17.96
C GLU A 4 0.12 3.54 -16.43
N ILE A 5 0.83 4.53 -15.89
CA ILE A 5 0.87 4.80 -14.45
C ILE A 5 -0.46 5.42 -14.03
N TYR A 6 -1.08 4.87 -13.00
CA TYR A 6 -2.31 5.43 -12.43
C TYR A 6 -2.01 6.48 -11.36
N PHE A 7 -1.06 6.20 -10.48
CA PHE A 7 -0.46 7.18 -9.60
C PHE A 7 0.97 6.78 -9.23
N SER A 8 1.76 7.77 -8.85
CA SER A 8 3.07 7.64 -8.21
C SER A 8 3.14 8.66 -7.08
N LEU A 9 3.60 8.24 -5.90
CA LEU A 9 3.71 9.12 -4.72
C LEU A 9 4.85 8.68 -3.81
N LYS A 10 5.35 9.64 -3.02
CA LYS A 10 6.42 9.40 -2.06
C LYS A 10 5.88 9.09 -0.66
N THR A 11 6.47 8.08 -0.02
CA THR A 11 6.15 7.66 1.35
C THR A 11 7.06 8.34 2.39
N PRO A 12 6.75 8.25 3.71
CA PRO A 12 7.65 8.71 4.77
C PRO A 12 9.03 8.06 4.75
N LEU A 13 9.12 6.82 4.22
CA LEU A 13 10.39 6.10 4.04
C LEU A 13 11.17 6.56 2.79
N LYS A 14 10.72 7.64 2.14
CA LYS A 14 11.29 8.21 0.92
C LYS A 14 11.26 7.26 -0.28
N ILE A 15 10.38 6.25 -0.24
CA ILE A 15 10.13 5.32 -1.35
C ILE A 15 9.08 5.93 -2.28
N GLU A 16 9.38 5.98 -3.58
CA GLU A 16 8.45 6.37 -4.64
C GLU A 16 7.61 5.15 -5.04
N VAL A 17 6.36 5.11 -4.58
CA VAL A 17 5.44 3.98 -4.78
C VAL A 17 4.48 4.28 -5.93
N ARG A 18 4.43 3.36 -6.89
CA ARG A 18 3.53 3.45 -8.05
C ARG A 18 2.56 2.27 -8.18
N THR A 19 1.47 2.51 -8.89
CA THR A 19 0.62 1.46 -9.47
C THR A 19 0.25 1.83 -10.92
N THR A 20 -0.22 0.86 -11.68
CA THR A 20 -0.67 1.07 -13.07
C THR A 20 -2.19 1.04 -13.15
N ILE A 21 -2.76 1.57 -14.24
CA ILE A 21 -4.21 1.55 -14.49
C ILE A 21 -4.71 0.10 -14.46
N GLN A 22 -4.06 -0.76 -15.24
CA GLN A 22 -4.39 -2.19 -15.31
C GLN A 22 -4.36 -2.88 -13.95
N TYR A 23 -3.35 -2.58 -13.11
CA TYR A 23 -3.26 -3.21 -11.79
C TYR A 23 -4.31 -2.67 -10.82
N TRP A 24 -4.59 -1.37 -10.87
CA TRP A 24 -5.63 -0.76 -10.06
C TRP A 24 -7.00 -1.33 -10.41
N GLU A 25 -7.32 -1.46 -11.70
CA GLU A 25 -8.55 -2.11 -12.17
C GLU A 25 -8.65 -3.55 -11.68
N TYR A 26 -7.61 -4.36 -11.85
CA TYR A 26 -7.56 -5.72 -11.32
C TYR A 26 -7.79 -5.76 -9.80
N LEU A 27 -7.16 -4.85 -9.05
CA LEU A 27 -7.30 -4.76 -7.60
C LEU A 27 -8.74 -4.50 -7.19
N VAL A 28 -9.43 -3.53 -7.82
CA VAL A 28 -10.77 -3.10 -7.39
C VAL A 28 -11.92 -3.85 -8.07
N THR A 29 -11.65 -4.69 -9.06
CA THR A 29 -12.68 -5.49 -9.74
C THR A 29 -12.61 -6.97 -9.42
N LEU A 30 -11.41 -7.52 -9.20
CA LEU A 30 -11.22 -8.96 -9.00
C LEU A 30 -10.61 -9.30 -7.64
N LYS A 31 -9.50 -8.66 -7.26
CA LYS A 31 -8.75 -9.05 -6.05
C LYS A 31 -9.44 -8.62 -4.75
N HIS A 32 -9.83 -7.35 -4.67
CA HIS A 32 -10.49 -6.74 -3.53
C HIS A 32 -11.56 -5.73 -4.00
N PRO A 33 -12.75 -6.19 -4.45
CA PRO A 33 -13.84 -5.31 -4.88
C PRO A 33 -14.25 -4.26 -3.83
N VAL A 34 -14.06 -4.58 -2.55
CA VAL A 34 -14.26 -3.65 -1.43
C VAL A 34 -13.44 -2.37 -1.53
N MET A 35 -12.34 -2.36 -2.31
CA MET A 35 -11.50 -1.19 -2.52
C MET A 35 -11.99 -0.26 -3.65
N LYS A 36 -13.09 -0.60 -4.33
CA LYS A 36 -13.71 0.30 -5.31
C LYS A 36 -14.01 1.66 -4.67
N SER A 37 -13.63 2.73 -5.38
CA SER A 37 -13.72 4.13 -4.93
C SER A 37 -12.92 4.48 -3.66
N LYS A 38 -11.95 3.67 -3.25
CA LYS A 38 -11.10 3.90 -2.06
C LYS A 38 -9.66 4.29 -2.40
N GLU A 39 -9.45 4.87 -3.58
CA GLU A 39 -8.13 5.32 -4.01
C GLU A 39 -7.48 6.31 -3.03
N ASN A 40 -8.24 7.31 -2.57
CA ASN A 40 -7.73 8.30 -1.62
C ASN A 40 -7.26 7.65 -0.31
N ILE A 41 -7.91 6.58 0.15
CA ILE A 41 -7.47 5.84 1.34
C ILE A 41 -6.10 5.20 1.09
N VAL A 42 -5.89 4.60 -0.08
CA VAL A 42 -4.59 4.01 -0.46
C VAL A 42 -3.51 5.09 -0.52
N LYS A 43 -3.78 6.21 -1.18
CA LYS A 43 -2.84 7.34 -1.27
C LYS A 43 -2.46 7.88 0.11
N VAL A 44 -3.45 8.13 0.98
CA VAL A 44 -3.21 8.63 2.34
C VAL A 44 -2.46 7.60 3.19
N ALA A 45 -2.78 6.31 3.09
CA ALA A 45 -2.04 5.28 3.83
C ALA A 45 -0.56 5.22 3.43
N LEU A 46 -0.23 5.51 2.16
CA LEU A 46 1.15 5.54 1.70
C LEU A 46 1.89 6.84 2.10
N GLN A 47 1.22 7.99 2.08
CA GLN A 47 1.84 9.29 2.37
C GLN A 47 1.87 9.65 3.86
N MET A 48 0.82 9.26 4.59
CA MET A 48 0.59 9.60 6.00
C MET A 48 0.06 8.39 6.78
N PRO A 49 0.78 7.24 6.80
CA PRO A 49 0.38 6.08 7.59
C PRO A 49 0.28 6.42 9.08
N ASP A 50 -0.40 5.58 9.83
CA ASP A 50 -0.31 5.56 11.29
C ASP A 50 0.82 4.62 11.77
N GLU A 51 1.10 3.57 10.99
CA GLU A 51 2.16 2.60 11.26
C GLU A 51 2.68 1.99 9.96
N ILE A 52 3.98 1.72 9.88
CA ILE A 52 4.61 0.97 8.80
C ILE A 52 5.31 -0.25 9.41
N ARG A 53 5.01 -1.43 8.87
CA ARG A 53 5.70 -2.68 9.22
C ARG A 53 6.45 -3.25 8.04
N GLN A 54 7.58 -3.91 8.31
CA GLN A 54 8.22 -4.81 7.37
C GLN A 54 7.67 -6.23 7.59
N SER A 55 7.40 -6.93 6.49
CA SER A 55 6.91 -8.31 6.53
C SER A 55 7.98 -9.24 7.13
N LYS A 56 7.55 -10.14 8.03
CA LYS A 56 8.43 -11.19 8.57
C LYS A 56 8.93 -12.18 7.50
N MET A 57 8.14 -12.38 6.44
CA MET A 57 8.41 -13.40 5.43
C MET A 57 9.21 -12.89 4.25
N ASP A 58 9.13 -11.58 3.96
CA ASP A 58 9.74 -10.97 2.79
C ASP A 58 10.23 -9.57 3.15
N LYS A 59 11.56 -9.41 3.23
CA LYS A 59 12.20 -8.16 3.66
C LYS A 59 11.97 -7.01 2.68
N ASP A 60 11.58 -7.29 1.45
CA ASP A 60 11.27 -6.25 0.48
C ASP A 60 9.80 -5.82 0.56
N VAL A 61 8.98 -6.44 1.41
CA VAL A 61 7.55 -6.15 1.54
C VAL A 61 7.26 -5.35 2.80
N PHE A 62 6.57 -4.23 2.59
CA PHE A 62 6.18 -3.29 3.63
C PHE A 62 4.67 -3.10 3.66
N LEU A 63 4.13 -2.94 4.87
CA LEU A 63 2.72 -2.83 5.16
C LEU A 63 2.46 -1.47 5.80
N TYR A 64 1.75 -0.63 5.08
CA TYR A 64 1.35 0.72 5.47
C TYR A 64 -0.07 0.66 6.03
N TYR A 65 -0.22 1.02 7.30
CA TYR A 65 -1.49 0.96 8.01
C TYR A 65 -2.08 2.35 8.20
N LYS A 66 -3.39 2.47 8.02
CA LYS A 66 -4.13 3.71 8.27
C LYS A 66 -5.53 3.44 8.82
N GLN A 67 -5.87 4.10 9.91
CA GLN A 67 -7.21 4.07 10.48
C GLN A 67 -8.12 5.13 9.83
N PHE A 68 -9.27 4.68 9.35
CA PHE A 68 -10.41 5.51 8.94
C PHE A 68 -11.68 4.99 9.63
N ASP A 69 -12.75 4.70 8.87
CA ASP A 69 -13.94 3.94 9.32
C ASP A 69 -13.56 2.51 9.78
N ARG A 70 -12.47 1.99 9.22
CA ARG A 70 -11.80 0.74 9.60
C ARG A 70 -10.30 0.86 9.39
N LEU A 71 -9.57 -0.14 9.85
CA LEU A 71 -8.14 -0.23 9.59
C LEU A 71 -7.91 -0.71 8.16
N TYR A 72 -7.08 0.02 7.42
CA TYR A 72 -6.65 -0.33 6.07
C TYR A 72 -5.19 -0.71 6.05
N CYS A 73 -4.87 -1.75 5.29
CA CYS A 73 -3.51 -2.21 5.04
C CYS A 73 -3.20 -2.04 3.55
N VAL A 74 -2.16 -1.26 3.24
CA VAL A 74 -1.59 -1.14 1.90
C VAL A 74 -0.24 -1.85 1.88
N VAL A 75 -0.08 -2.82 0.98
CA VAL A 75 1.11 -3.65 0.90
C VAL A 75 1.91 -3.25 -0.34
N VAL A 76 3.20 -2.98 -0.14
CA VAL A 76 4.10 -2.47 -1.18
C VAL A 76 5.36 -3.34 -1.20
N ARG A 77 5.89 -3.64 -2.39
CA ARG A 77 7.28 -4.10 -2.52
C ARG A 77 8.19 -2.90 -2.71
N HIS A 78 9.23 -2.78 -1.90
CA HIS A 78 10.31 -1.81 -2.08
C HIS A 78 11.42 -2.41 -2.94
N ALA A 79 12.04 -1.56 -3.75
CA ALA A 79 13.19 -1.87 -4.59
C ALA A 79 14.08 -0.63 -4.65
N GLY A 80 15.03 -0.52 -3.73
CA GLY A 80 15.85 0.69 -3.57
C GLY A 80 15.00 1.89 -3.14
N THR A 81 14.96 2.93 -3.97
CA THR A 81 14.15 4.13 -3.74
C THR A 81 12.78 4.09 -4.42
N GLU A 82 12.48 3.00 -5.12
CA GLU A 82 11.20 2.78 -5.78
C GLU A 82 10.39 1.69 -5.09
N GLY A 83 9.09 1.65 -5.38
CA GLY A 83 8.23 0.56 -4.96
C GLY A 83 6.98 0.45 -5.80
N PHE A 84 6.29 -0.68 -5.67
CA PHE A 84 5.02 -0.88 -6.34
C PHE A 84 3.97 -1.50 -5.42
N LEU A 85 2.72 -1.10 -5.65
CA LEU A 85 1.57 -1.62 -4.93
C LEU A 85 1.39 -3.13 -5.20
N ILE A 86 1.42 -3.95 -4.15
CA ILE A 86 1.09 -5.38 -4.22
C ILE A 86 -0.40 -5.58 -3.97
N THR A 87 -0.98 -4.88 -3.00
CA THR A 87 -2.41 -4.98 -2.69
C THR A 87 -2.84 -3.91 -1.70
N ALA A 88 -4.14 -3.71 -1.56
CA ALA A 88 -4.72 -2.94 -0.47
C ALA A 88 -6.05 -3.58 -0.05
N TYR A 89 -6.34 -3.60 1.24
CA TYR A 89 -7.58 -4.18 1.77
C TYR A 89 -7.85 -3.65 3.20
N PRO A 90 -9.12 -3.61 3.64
CA PRO A 90 -9.45 -3.44 5.03
C PRO A 90 -9.09 -4.69 5.85
N THR A 91 -8.70 -4.52 7.10
CA THR A 91 -8.33 -5.60 8.02
C THR A 91 -8.76 -5.23 9.45
N ASP A 92 -9.01 -6.21 10.30
CA ASP A 92 -9.38 -5.95 11.71
C ASP A 92 -8.17 -5.78 12.62
N LYS A 93 -7.00 -6.24 12.16
CA LYS A 93 -5.76 -6.22 12.94
C LYS A 93 -4.54 -5.87 12.10
N VAL A 94 -3.56 -5.27 12.77
CA VAL A 94 -2.21 -5.07 12.25
C VAL A 94 -1.50 -6.43 12.20
N LYS A 95 -0.87 -6.76 11.07
CA LYS A 95 -0.18 -8.05 10.92
C LYS A 95 1.14 -8.05 11.67
N GLU A 96 1.57 -9.23 12.13
CA GLU A 96 2.90 -9.39 12.71
C GLU A 96 4.00 -9.02 11.71
N GLY A 97 5.03 -8.34 12.20
CA GLY A 97 6.08 -7.72 11.40
C GLY A 97 6.95 -6.84 12.27
N ASP A 98 8.10 -6.43 11.75
CA ASP A 98 8.96 -5.47 12.43
C ASP A 98 8.37 -4.08 12.27
N VAL A 99 8.21 -3.35 13.37
CA VAL A 99 7.72 -1.96 13.34
C VAL A 99 8.84 -1.08 12.83
N ILE A 100 8.65 -0.50 11.64
CA ILE A 100 9.63 0.36 10.98
C ILE A 100 9.40 1.82 11.32
N TRP A 101 8.13 2.21 11.45
CA TRP A 101 7.76 3.60 11.72
C TRP A 101 6.37 3.67 12.33
N THR A 102 6.15 4.64 13.22
CA THR A 102 4.83 5.01 13.74
C THR A 102 4.75 6.53 13.87
N LYS A 103 3.54 7.09 13.76
CA LYS A 103 3.30 8.54 13.86
C LYS A 103 3.39 9.05 15.29
#